data_AF-A0AB39TLU7-F1
#
_entry.id   AF-A0AB39TLU7-F1
#
_cell.length_a   1.000
_cell.length_b   1.000
_cell.length_c   1.000
_cell.angle_alpha   90.00
_cell.angle_beta   90.00
_cell.angle_gamma   90.00
#
_symmetry.space_group_name_H-M   'P 1'
#
loop_
_entity.id
_entity.type
_entity.pdbx_description
1 polymer ?
#
loop_
_entity_poly.entity_id
_entity_poly.type
_entity_poly.pdbx_seq_one_letter_code
_entity_poly.pdbx_strand_id
1 'polypeptide(L)'
;MTDRGFAERSEALRDRYRTTVGSVPAAVEDRLRVAQAYGRLPTEEAFTALRHIVLADNPLGGRVQQLVHFGQLLALGRTEPARIHARGALHAGAGIADLIGVAETALITSGTPAYALGIEIVVELLRDGDDDGDDCDGGDDDDGDDCDGGDDGNGNGGKAG
;
A
#
# COMPACT_ATOMS: atom_id res chain seq x y z
N MET A 1 34.40 -4.74 -4.13
CA MET A 1 33.15 -4.95 -3.38
C MET A 1 32.43 -6.10 -4.07
N THR A 2 32.18 -7.22 -3.39
CA THR A 2 31.57 -8.39 -4.04
C THR A 2 30.11 -8.09 -4.37
N ASP A 3 29.64 -8.60 -5.52
CA ASP A 3 28.29 -8.37 -6.01
C ASP A 3 27.21 -8.83 -5.00
N ARG A 4 27.50 -9.93 -4.29
CA ARG A 4 26.68 -10.46 -3.19
C ARG A 4 26.50 -9.48 -2.03
N GLY A 5 27.57 -8.77 -1.64
CA GLY A 5 27.50 -7.78 -0.55
C GLY A 5 26.78 -6.49 -0.95
N PHE A 6 26.68 -6.18 -2.25
CA PHE A 6 25.80 -5.12 -2.73
C PHE A 6 24.34 -5.56 -2.67
N ALA A 7 24.03 -6.75 -3.18
CA ALA A 7 22.67 -7.28 -3.22
C ALA A 7 22.01 -7.29 -1.83
N GLU A 8 22.68 -7.88 -0.83
CA GLU A 8 22.19 -7.97 0.55
C GLU A 8 21.91 -6.58 1.15
N ARG A 9 22.82 -5.61 0.95
CA ARG A 9 22.64 -4.25 1.47
C ARG A 9 21.54 -3.48 0.72
N SER A 10 21.40 -3.68 -0.59
CA SER A 10 20.32 -3.06 -1.37
C SER A 10 18.95 -3.57 -0.95
N GLU A 11 18.83 -4.85 -0.61
CA GLU A 11 17.56 -5.43 -0.16
C GLU A 11 17.13 -4.89 1.21
N ALA A 12 18.08 -4.72 2.14
CA ALA A 12 17.80 -4.08 3.42
C ALA A 12 17.28 -2.63 3.26
N LEU A 13 17.64 -1.92 2.18
CA LEU A 13 17.07 -0.61 1.86
C LEU A 13 15.64 -0.74 1.35
N ARG A 14 15.34 -1.72 0.48
CA ARG A 14 13.99 -1.98 -0.03
C ARG A 14 13.00 -2.32 1.08
N ASP A 15 13.39 -3.18 2.02
CA ASP A 15 12.55 -3.58 3.15
C ASP A 15 12.06 -2.38 3.96
N ARG A 16 12.92 -1.39 4.20
CA ARG A 16 12.55 -0.17 4.92
C ARG A 16 11.46 0.63 4.20
N TYR A 17 11.48 0.65 2.86
CA TYR A 17 10.41 1.28 2.09
C TYR A 17 9.11 0.49 2.19
N ARG A 18 9.16 -0.84 2.06
CA ARG A 18 7.97 -1.70 2.25
C ARG A 18 7.34 -1.49 3.62
N THR A 19 8.13 -1.40 4.69
CA THR A 19 7.64 -1.11 6.04
C THR A 19 6.97 0.26 6.16
N THR A 20 7.50 1.28 5.47
CA THR A 20 7.04 2.67 5.67
C THR A 20 5.84 3.04 4.78
N VAL A 21 5.82 2.53 3.55
CA VAL A 21 4.85 2.94 2.51
C VAL A 21 4.19 1.74 1.81
N GLY A 22 4.34 0.53 2.34
CA GLY A 22 3.72 -0.70 1.84
C GLY A 22 4.36 -1.30 0.58
N SER A 23 5.24 -0.57 -0.11
CA SER A 23 5.88 -1.02 -1.37
C SER A 23 7.27 -0.40 -1.55
N VAL A 24 8.00 -0.84 -2.57
CA VAL A 24 9.24 -0.18 -3.01
C VAL A 24 8.90 0.75 -4.18
N PRO A 25 9.01 2.08 -4.03
CA PRO A 25 8.75 3.00 -5.13
C PRO A 25 9.73 2.80 -6.29
N ALA A 26 9.25 2.93 -7.54
CA ALA A 26 10.09 2.79 -8.73
C ALA A 26 11.34 3.70 -8.72
N ALA A 27 11.19 4.94 -8.22
CA ALA A 27 12.31 5.87 -8.09
C ALA A 27 13.41 5.38 -7.13
N VAL A 28 13.08 4.52 -6.16
CA VAL A 28 14.07 3.87 -5.28
C VAL A 28 14.83 2.80 -6.05
N GLU A 29 14.14 1.99 -6.87
CA GLU A 29 14.81 1.01 -7.72
C GLU A 29 15.77 1.65 -8.70
N ASP A 30 15.37 2.77 -9.32
CA ASP A 30 16.23 3.51 -10.23
C ASP A 30 17.49 4.03 -9.54
N ARG A 31 17.34 4.58 -8.33
CA ARG A 31 18.46 5.02 -7.49
C ARG A 31 19.40 3.88 -7.12
N LEU A 32 18.87 2.71 -6.74
CA LEU A 32 19.70 1.54 -6.42
C LEU A 32 20.44 1.02 -7.66
N ARG A 33 19.82 1.04 -8.84
CA ARG A 33 20.47 0.68 -10.10
C ARG A 33 21.65 1.61 -10.42
N VAL A 34 21.46 2.92 -10.29
CA VAL A 34 22.54 3.91 -10.44
C VAL A 34 23.62 3.71 -9.37
N ALA A 35 23.23 3.45 -8.13
CA ALA A 35 24.16 3.20 -7.03
C ALA A 35 25.03 1.97 -7.27
N GLN A 36 24.48 0.91 -7.89
CA GLN A 36 25.23 -0.27 -8.30
C GLN A 36 26.23 0.08 -9.41
N ALA A 37 25.75 0.71 -10.47
CA ALA A 37 26.53 1.00 -11.67
C ALA A 37 27.75 1.89 -11.39
N TYR A 38 27.65 2.80 -10.42
CA TYR A 38 28.69 3.81 -10.14
C TYR A 38 29.33 3.70 -8.75
N GLY A 39 29.06 2.62 -8.01
CA GLY A 39 29.63 2.43 -6.67
C GLY A 39 29.18 3.49 -5.66
N ARG A 40 27.93 3.96 -5.76
CA ARG A 40 27.36 5.04 -4.95
C ARG A 40 26.38 4.56 -3.87
N LEU A 41 26.34 3.26 -3.58
CA LEU A 41 25.50 2.70 -2.50
C LEU A 41 25.62 3.43 -1.14
N PRO A 42 26.80 3.92 -0.71
CA PRO A 42 26.89 4.67 0.55
C PRO A 42 26.00 5.93 0.60
N THR A 43 25.68 6.54 -0.54
CA THR A 43 24.74 7.67 -0.59
C THR A 43 23.32 7.22 -0.28
N GLU A 44 22.89 6.08 -0.82
CA GLU A 44 21.56 5.51 -0.56
C GLU A 44 21.42 5.00 0.87
N GLU A 45 22.47 4.39 1.42
CA GLU A 45 22.55 3.99 2.83
C GLU A 45 22.43 5.21 3.76
N ALA A 46 23.21 6.27 3.50
CA ALA A 46 23.16 7.51 4.28
C ALA A 46 21.79 8.20 4.18
N PHE A 47 21.22 8.27 2.98
CA PHE A 47 19.90 8.86 2.76
C PHE A 47 18.80 8.06 3.49
N THR A 48 18.87 6.74 3.44
CA THR A 48 17.89 5.87 4.12
C THR A 48 18.04 5.95 5.64
N ALA A 49 19.27 6.05 6.16
CA ALA A 49 19.52 6.29 7.57
C ALA A 49 18.93 7.63 8.03
N LEU A 50 19.16 8.70 7.27
CA LEU A 50 18.56 10.01 7.57
C LEU A 50 17.04 9.92 7.57
N ARG A 51 16.44 9.30 6.54
CA ARG A 51 14.98 9.08 6.47
C ARG A 51 14.46 8.35 7.70
N HIS A 52 15.15 7.31 8.16
CA HIS A 52 14.73 6.58 9.35
C HIS A 52 14.69 7.50 10.58
N ILE A 53 15.75 8.28 10.81
CA ILE A 53 15.81 9.21 11.95
C ILE A 53 14.70 10.27 11.86
N VAL A 54 14.53 10.90 10.70
CA VAL A 54 13.60 12.05 10.59
C VAL A 54 12.15 11.64 10.39
N LEU A 55 11.89 10.39 10.01
CA LEU A 55 10.54 9.87 9.76
C LEU A 55 10.10 8.82 10.79
N ALA A 56 10.88 7.77 11.00
CA ALA A 56 10.47 6.68 11.90
C ALA A 56 10.60 7.08 13.38
N ASP A 57 11.68 7.77 13.75
CA ASP A 57 11.95 8.16 15.15
C ASP A 57 11.32 9.52 15.53
N ASN A 58 10.54 10.11 14.62
CA ASN A 58 10.00 11.44 14.80
C ASN A 58 8.72 11.43 15.67
N PRO A 59 8.61 12.37 16.64
CA PRO A 59 7.55 12.37 17.66
C PRO A 59 6.13 12.53 17.12
N LEU A 60 5.97 12.95 15.86
CA LEU A 60 4.65 13.06 15.22
C LEU A 60 4.02 11.69 14.90
N GLY A 61 4.83 10.63 14.79
CA GLY A 61 4.38 9.32 14.35
C GLY A 61 3.98 9.26 12.86
N GLY A 62 3.79 8.04 12.35
CA GLY A 62 3.59 7.79 10.92
C GLY A 62 2.36 8.49 10.34
N ARG A 63 1.20 8.38 11.00
CA ARG A 63 -0.06 8.99 10.55
C ARG A 63 0.05 10.49 10.34
N VAL A 64 0.53 11.21 11.36
CA VAL A 64 0.61 12.69 11.30
C VAL A 64 1.64 13.13 10.27
N GLN A 65 2.79 12.45 10.17
CA GLN A 65 3.80 12.81 9.17
C GLN A 65 3.30 12.63 7.73
N GLN A 66 2.55 11.58 7.44
CA GLN A 66 1.99 11.39 6.11
C GLN A 66 1.01 12.52 5.76
N LEU A 67 0.16 12.94 6.71
CA LEU A 67 -0.73 14.09 6.54
C LEU A 67 0.04 15.41 6.35
N VAL A 68 1.14 15.62 7.10
CA VAL A 68 2.00 16.80 6.93
C VAL A 68 2.65 16.83 5.56
N HIS A 69 3.26 15.72 5.11
CA HIS A 69 3.84 15.64 3.77
C HIS A 69 2.80 15.84 2.69
N PHE A 70 1.61 15.24 2.83
CA PHE A 70 0.50 15.44 1.90
C PHE A 70 0.20 16.94 1.75
N GLY A 71 -0.06 17.65 2.85
CA GLY A 71 -0.33 19.09 2.82
C GLY A 71 0.80 19.93 2.21
N GLN A 72 2.05 19.62 2.54
CA GLN A 72 3.21 20.31 1.95
C GLN A 72 3.30 20.09 0.44
N LEU A 73 3.00 18.89 -0.03
CA LEU A 73 3.06 18.55 -1.45
C LEU A 73 1.88 19.15 -2.23
N LEU A 74 0.71 19.30 -1.61
CA LEU A 74 -0.38 20.11 -2.15
C LEU A 74 0.05 21.56 -2.35
N ALA A 75 0.64 22.17 -1.31
CA ALA A 75 1.14 23.55 -1.36
C ALA A 75 2.21 23.76 -2.44
N LEU A 76 3.03 22.74 -2.71
CA LEU A 76 4.07 22.75 -3.74
C LEU A 76 3.56 22.33 -5.14
N GLY A 77 2.28 21.98 -5.30
CA GLY A 77 1.72 21.49 -6.56
C GLY A 77 2.36 20.18 -7.05
N ARG A 78 2.77 19.30 -6.13
CA ARG A 78 3.44 18.03 -6.43
C ARG A 78 2.45 16.87 -6.38
N THR A 79 1.67 16.73 -7.44
CA THR A 79 0.57 15.75 -7.56
C THR A 79 0.98 14.32 -7.20
N GLU A 80 1.95 13.73 -7.92
CA GLU A 80 2.25 12.30 -7.74
C GLU A 80 2.83 11.97 -6.35
N PRO A 81 3.79 12.76 -5.82
CA PRO A 81 4.18 12.61 -4.41
C PRO A 81 3.01 12.78 -3.43
N ALA A 82 2.10 13.74 -3.66
CA ALA A 82 0.95 13.95 -2.78
C ALA A 82 0.05 12.70 -2.73
N ARG A 83 -0.20 12.03 -3.87
CA ARG A 83 -0.94 10.76 -3.92
C ARG A 83 -0.29 9.66 -3.08
N ILE A 84 1.03 9.52 -3.17
CA ILE A 84 1.78 8.53 -2.39
C ILE A 84 1.58 8.78 -0.88
N HIS A 85 1.66 10.04 -0.45
CA HIS A 85 1.52 10.40 0.96
C HIS A 85 0.06 10.34 1.45
N ALA A 86 -0.93 10.57 0.58
CA ALA A 86 -2.34 10.34 0.90
C ALA A 86 -2.61 8.84 1.17
N ARG A 87 -2.17 7.95 0.27
CA ARG A 87 -2.26 6.49 0.49
C ARG A 87 -1.47 6.03 1.72
N GLY A 88 -0.27 6.59 1.91
CA GLY A 88 0.54 6.33 3.10
C GLY A 88 -0.16 6.75 4.39
N ALA A 89 -0.92 7.85 4.38
CA ALA A 89 -1.71 8.29 5.53
C ALA A 89 -2.84 7.31 5.84
N LEU A 90 -3.57 6.84 4.82
CA LEU A 90 -4.63 5.83 4.98
C LEU A 90 -4.06 4.52 5.55
N HIS A 91 -2.93 4.06 5.01
CA HIS A 91 -2.23 2.87 5.53
C HIS A 91 -1.79 3.04 7.00
N ALA A 92 -1.47 4.27 7.41
CA ALA A 92 -1.14 4.61 8.79
C ALA A 92 -2.38 4.87 9.68
N GLY A 93 -3.59 4.59 9.19
CA GLY A 93 -4.85 4.71 9.95
C GLY A 93 -5.48 6.10 9.91
N ALA A 94 -5.12 6.97 8.96
CA ALA A 94 -5.92 8.16 8.66
C ALA A 94 -7.20 7.78 7.91
N GLY A 95 -8.25 8.60 8.06
CA GLY A 95 -9.46 8.50 7.26
C GLY A 95 -9.49 9.53 6.14
N ILE A 96 -10.45 9.39 5.21
CA ILE A 96 -10.70 10.36 4.14
C ILE A 96 -10.96 11.77 4.72
N ALA A 97 -11.66 11.87 5.86
CA ALA A 97 -11.91 13.13 6.53
C ALA A 97 -10.62 13.87 6.95
N ASP A 98 -9.56 13.13 7.32
CA ASP A 98 -8.26 13.75 7.64
C ASP A 98 -7.63 14.39 6.41
N LEU A 99 -7.72 13.73 5.24
CA LEU A 99 -7.20 14.25 3.97
C LEU A 99 -7.96 15.50 3.52
N ILE A 100 -9.28 15.51 3.67
CA ILE A 100 -10.12 16.68 3.41
C ILE A 100 -9.69 17.86 4.31
N GLY A 101 -9.52 17.62 5.61
CA GLY A 101 -9.07 18.66 6.54
C GLY A 101 -7.70 19.23 6.18
N VAL A 102 -6.77 18.40 5.69
CA VAL A 102 -5.47 18.87 5.18
C VAL A 102 -5.66 19.73 3.93
N ALA A 103 -6.51 19.33 2.99
CA ALA A 103 -6.79 20.11 1.77
C ALA A 103 -7.45 21.46 2.08
N GLU A 104 -8.41 21.50 3.02
CA GLU A 104 -9.03 22.74 3.51
C GLU A 104 -8.02 23.65 4.21
N THR A 105 -7.09 23.08 4.97
CA THR A 105 -5.99 23.86 5.57
C THR A 105 -5.04 24.41 4.48
N ALA A 106 -4.79 23.63 3.44
CA ALA A 106 -4.00 24.06 2.29
C ALA A 106 -4.70 25.18 1.49
N LEU A 107 -6.04 25.21 1.44
CA LEU A 107 -6.79 26.33 0.85
C LEU A 107 -6.41 27.66 1.49
N ILE A 108 -6.32 27.70 2.82
CA ILE A 108 -6.04 28.93 3.57
C ILE A 108 -4.59 29.41 3.35
N THR A 109 -3.65 28.47 3.29
CA THR A 109 -2.21 28.78 3.25
C THR A 109 -1.65 28.90 1.83
N SER A 110 -2.26 28.23 0.86
CA SER A 110 -1.74 28.04 -0.51
C SER A 110 -2.77 28.26 -1.61
N GLY A 111 -4.02 28.60 -1.26
CA GLY A 111 -5.07 28.99 -2.19
C GLY A 111 -5.80 27.83 -2.87
N THR A 112 -6.74 28.20 -3.75
CA THR A 112 -7.62 27.27 -4.46
C THR A 112 -6.90 26.16 -5.24
N PRO A 113 -5.74 26.39 -5.90
CA PRO A 113 -5.05 25.31 -6.61
C PRO A 113 -4.63 24.14 -5.72
N ALA A 114 -4.13 24.41 -4.50
CA ALA A 114 -3.73 23.37 -3.56
C ALA A 114 -4.94 22.58 -3.04
N TYR A 115 -6.04 23.28 -2.76
CA TYR A 115 -7.31 22.66 -2.39
C TYR A 115 -7.86 21.75 -3.49
N ALA A 116 -7.94 22.26 -4.72
CA ALA A 116 -8.46 21.49 -5.86
C ALA A 116 -7.66 20.21 -6.10
N LEU A 117 -6.32 20.28 -6.01
CA LEU A 117 -5.45 19.12 -6.08
C LEU A 117 -5.74 18.12 -4.95
N GLY A 118 -5.95 18.61 -3.72
CA GLY A 118 -6.31 17.75 -2.59
C GLY A 118 -7.63 17.02 -2.81
N ILE A 119 -8.65 17.72 -3.32
CA ILE A 119 -9.96 17.13 -3.64
C ILE A 119 -9.87 16.13 -4.80
N GLU A 120 -9.11 16.42 -5.84
CA GLU A 120 -8.86 15.49 -6.95
C GLU A 120 -8.33 14.14 -6.43
N ILE A 121 -7.30 14.18 -5.58
CA ILE A 121 -6.70 12.98 -4.99
C ILE A 121 -7.71 12.23 -4.09
N VAL A 122 -8.52 12.95 -3.31
CA VAL A 122 -9.56 12.32 -2.48
C VAL A 122 -10.61 11.61 -3.34
N VAL A 123 -11.04 12.21 -4.45
CA VAL A 123 -11.99 11.61 -5.39
C VAL A 123 -11.43 10.35 -6.05
N GLU A 124 -10.14 10.35 -6.42
CA GLU A 124 -9.47 9.15 -6.94
C GLU A 124 -9.53 8.00 -5.91
N LEU A 125 -9.16 8.28 -4.66
CA LEU A 125 -9.12 7.27 -3.60
C LEU A 125 -10.49 6.68 -3.23
N LEU A 126 -11.56 7.46 -3.39
CA LEU A 126 -12.92 6.95 -3.16
C LEU A 126 -13.34 5.95 -4.24
N ARG A 127 -12.94 6.16 -5.50
CA ARG A 127 -13.24 5.23 -6.60
C ARG A 127 -12.50 3.91 -6.43
N ASP A 128 -11.24 3.97 -6.02
CA ASP A 128 -10.43 2.77 -5.78
C ASP A 128 -11.02 1.90 -4.65
N GLY A 129 -11.71 2.49 -3.67
CA GLY A 129 -12.36 1.76 -2.58
C GLY A 129 -13.73 1.16 -2.92
N ASP A 130 -14.37 1.62 -3.99
CA ASP A 130 -15.67 1.11 -4.46
C ASP A 130 -15.48 -0.12 -5.39
N ASP A 131 -14.36 -0.22 -6.12
CA ASP A 131 -14.05 -1.34 -7.04
C ASP A 131 -13.66 -2.65 -6.30
N ASP A 132 -13.15 -2.59 -5.07
CA ASP A 132 -12.83 -3.78 -4.25
C ASP A 132 -14.08 -4.52 -3.72
N GLY A 133 -15.29 -4.04 -4.04
CA GLY A 133 -16.57 -4.52 -3.52
C GLY A 133 -17.43 -5.38 -4.47
N ASP A 134 -17.03 -5.59 -5.73
CA ASP A 134 -17.89 -6.20 -6.77
C ASP A 134 -17.49 -7.63 -7.20
N ASP A 135 -16.45 -8.22 -6.61
CA ASP A 135 -15.93 -9.56 -6.97
C ASP A 135 -16.62 -10.75 -6.25
N CYS A 136 -17.88 -10.60 -5.83
CA CYS A 136 -18.59 -11.64 -5.07
C CYS A 136 -20.00 -11.99 -5.61
N ASP A 137 -20.18 -12.26 -6.90
CA ASP A 137 -21.26 -13.17 -7.33
C ASP A 137 -21.06 -13.68 -8.77
N GLY A 138 -20.49 -14.88 -8.91
CA GLY A 138 -20.33 -15.50 -10.23
C GLY A 138 -19.50 -16.77 -10.20
N GLY A 139 -20.11 -17.90 -9.82
CA GLY A 139 -19.49 -19.21 -9.93
C GLY A 139 -20.45 -20.33 -9.59
N ASP A 140 -21.16 -20.81 -10.62
CA ASP A 140 -21.82 -22.12 -10.65
C ASP A 140 -20.78 -23.24 -10.45
N ASP A 141 -21.00 -24.16 -9.51
CA ASP A 141 -20.41 -25.51 -9.42
C ASP A 141 -21.48 -26.36 -8.67
N ASP A 142 -22.32 -27.17 -9.30
CA ASP A 142 -22.08 -28.50 -9.90
C ASP A 142 -21.50 -29.53 -8.91
N ASP A 143 -22.24 -29.82 -7.82
CA ASP A 143 -21.96 -30.92 -6.90
C ASP A 143 -22.46 -32.26 -7.47
N GLY A 144 -21.66 -32.87 -8.34
CA GLY A 144 -21.61 -34.31 -8.50
C GLY A 144 -20.41 -34.86 -7.74
N ASP A 145 -20.64 -35.63 -6.68
CA ASP A 145 -19.60 -36.55 -6.19
C ASP A 145 -20.17 -37.80 -5.52
N ASP A 146 -19.52 -38.90 -5.86
CA ASP A 146 -19.87 -40.29 -5.68
C ASP A 146 -19.80 -40.75 -4.21
N CYS A 147 -20.85 -41.44 -3.74
CA CYS A 147 -20.78 -42.26 -2.53
C CYS A 147 -20.87 -43.73 -2.92
N ASP A 148 -19.71 -44.33 -3.18
CA ASP A 148 -19.50 -45.77 -3.31
C ASP A 148 -19.57 -46.44 -1.93
N GLY A 149 -20.24 -47.60 -1.80
CA GLY A 149 -20.40 -48.27 -0.51
C GLY A 149 -21.36 -49.46 -0.46
N GLY A 150 -21.03 -50.53 -1.18
CA GLY A 150 -20.96 -51.91 -0.64
C GLY A 150 -22.21 -52.57 -0.02
N ASP A 151 -22.75 -53.50 -0.80
CA ASP A 151 -23.65 -54.62 -0.46
C ASP A 151 -23.12 -55.51 0.69
N ASP A 152 -23.98 -55.81 1.66
CA ASP A 152 -23.91 -56.99 2.55
C ASP A 152 -25.33 -57.39 2.96
N GLY A 153 -25.85 -58.44 2.34
CA GLY A 153 -27.22 -58.93 2.53
C GLY A 153 -27.50 -59.61 3.88
N ASN A 154 -28.78 -59.62 4.27
CA ASN A 154 -29.39 -60.73 5.01
C ASN A 154 -30.93 -60.70 4.86
N GLY A 155 -31.51 -61.82 4.43
CA GLY A 155 -32.94 -61.97 4.18
C GLY A 155 -33.74 -62.43 5.40
N ASN A 156 -35.02 -62.08 5.41
CA ASN A 156 -36.17 -62.82 5.96
C ASN A 156 -37.41 -61.93 5.68
N GLY A 157 -38.56 -62.35 5.20
CA GLY A 157 -39.17 -63.67 5.09
C GLY A 157 -40.69 -63.45 5.22
N GLY A 158 -41.43 -63.77 4.16
CA GLY A 158 -42.76 -64.39 4.26
C GLY A 158 -44.01 -63.58 4.67
N LYS A 159 -44.99 -63.64 3.73
CA LYS A 159 -46.44 -63.86 3.93
C LYS A 159 -47.28 -62.70 4.48
N ALA A 160 -48.55 -62.54 4.16
CA ALA A 160 -49.48 -63.08 3.16
C ALA A 160 -50.82 -62.34 3.40
N GLY A 161 -51.67 -62.24 2.37
CA GLY A 161 -53.08 -61.87 2.52
C GLY A 161 -53.46 -60.60 1.81
#